data_AF-A0A972U3M5-F1
#
_entry.id   AF-A0A972U3M5-F1
#
_cell.length_a   1.000
_cell.length_b   1.000
_cell.length_c   1.000
_cell.angle_alpha   90.00
_cell.angle_beta   90.00
_cell.angle_gamma   90.00
#
_symmetry.space_group_name_H-M   'P 1'
#
loop_
_entity.id
_entity.type
_entity.pdbx_description
1 polymer ?
#
loop_
_entity_poly.entity_id
_entity_poly.type
_entity_poly.pdbx_seq_one_letter_code
_entity_poly.pdbx_strand_id
1 'polypeptide(L)' 'MARGLLKITVTEVDQQRLAHREALAGDARVAVSEINLDERMVGSYSSLVSFTVLEHLPNDIAPLNAVKKLVKPGGYVN' A
#
# COMPACT_ATOMS: atom_id res chain seq x y z
N MET A 1 12.88 16.38 16.20
CA MET A 1 11.50 16.55 15.72
C MET A 1 11.21 15.42 14.74
N ALA A 2 10.26 14.54 15.04
CA ALA A 2 9.86 13.51 14.11
C ALA A 2 9.24 14.19 12.87
N ARG A 3 9.97 14.18 11.75
CA ARG A 3 9.41 14.59 10.46
C ARG A 3 8.38 13.52 10.10
N GLY A 4 7.13 13.93 9.89
CA GLY A 4 6.07 13.02 9.46
C GLY A 4 6.43 12.31 8.15
N LEU A 5 5.61 11.35 7.73
CA LEU A 5 5.81 10.62 6.47
C LEU A 5 5.94 11.60 5.29
N LEU A 6 6.94 11.39 4.43
CA LEU A 6 7.24 12.25 3.28
C LEU A 6 6.42 11.91 2.04
N LYS A 7 6.04 10.63 1.88
CA LYS A 7 5.26 10.12 0.76
C LYS A 7 4.42 8.93 1.22
N ILE A 8 3.16 8.90 0.82
CA ILE A 8 2.20 7.85 1.13
C ILE A 8 1.53 7.42 -0.18
N THR A 9 1.45 6.11 -0.41
CA THR A 9 0.62 5.55 -1.48
C THR A 9 -0.53 4.81 -0.83
N VAL A 10 -1.76 5.19 -1.15
CA VAL A 10 -2.98 4.53 -0.71
C VAL A 10 -3.54 3.76 -1.89
N THR A 11 -3.71 2.44 -1.72
CA THR A 11 -4.28 1.57 -2.75
C THR A 11 -5.59 0.94 -2.29
N GLU A 12 -6.49 0.72 -3.24
CA GLU A 12 -7.76 0.03 -3.02
C GLU A 12 -8.12 -0.78 -4.28
N VAL A 13 -8.73 -1.95 -4.10
CA VAL A 13 -9.10 -2.87 -5.19
C VAL A 13 -10.52 -2.63 -5.67
N ASP A 14 -11.37 -2.10 -4.80
CA ASP A 14 -12.77 -1.81 -5.06
C ASP A 14 -12.94 -0.36 -5.50
N GLN A 15 -13.45 -0.16 -6.71
CA GLN A 15 -13.61 1.16 -7.33
C GLN A 15 -14.55 2.08 -6.52
N GLN A 16 -15.57 1.54 -5.86
CA GLN A 16 -16.48 2.35 -5.04
C GLN A 16 -15.78 2.83 -3.77
N ARG A 17 -14.98 1.96 -3.13
CA ARG A 17 -14.16 2.36 -1.98
C ARG A 17 -13.03 3.30 -2.36
N LEU A 18 -12.44 3.14 -3.55
CA LEU A 18 -11.39 4.02 -4.08
C LEU A 18 -11.89 5.46 -4.21
N ALA A 19 -13.11 5.66 -4.71
CA ALA A 19 -13.73 6.98 -4.81
C ALA A 19 -13.81 7.70 -3.45
N HIS A 20 -14.04 6.98 -2.36
CA HIS A 20 -14.00 7.55 -1.01
C HIS A 20 -12.59 7.93 -0.55
N ARG A 21 -11.55 7.30 -1.11
CA ARG A 21 -10.14 7.62 -0.80
C ARG A 21 -9.61 8.81 -1.57
N GLU A 22 -10.25 9.23 -2.67
CA GLU A 22 -9.88 10.45 -3.39
C GLU A 22 -9.91 11.69 -2.49
N ALA A 23 -10.74 11.70 -1.45
CA ALA A 23 -10.74 12.75 -0.42
C ALA A 23 -9.36 12.91 0.28
N LEU A 24 -8.52 11.87 0.30
CA LEU A 24 -7.16 11.92 0.84
C LEU A 24 -6.15 12.56 -0.13
N ALA A 25 -6.48 12.67 -1.41
CA ALA A 25 -5.61 13.27 -2.43
C ALA A 25 -5.45 14.80 -2.27
N GLY A 26 -6.19 15.42 -1.33
CA GLY A 26 -5.96 16.81 -0.93
C GLY A 26 -4.66 17.04 -0.16
N ASP A 27 -4.00 15.99 0.36
CA ASP A 27 -2.66 16.08 0.96
C ASP A 27 -1.59 15.82 -0.11
N ALA A 28 -0.69 16.79 -0.30
CA ALA A 28 0.38 16.73 -1.31
C ALA A 28 1.34 15.53 -1.18
N ARG A 29 1.33 14.83 -0.03
CA ARG A 29 2.15 13.64 0.23
C ARG A 29 1.46 12.35 -0.18
N VAL A 30 0.15 12.38 -0.42
CA VAL A 30 -0.68 11.21 -0.65
C VAL A 30 -0.94 11.03 -2.15
N ALA A 31 -0.57 9.87 -2.67
CA ALA A 31 -1.01 9.38 -3.97
C ALA A 31 -2.03 8.27 -3.76
N VAL A 32 -3.23 8.43 -4.31
CA VAL A 32 -4.28 7.42 -4.29
C VAL A 32 -4.31 6.73 -5.64
N SER A 33 -4.31 5.41 -5.68
CA SER A 33 -4.43 4.64 -6.92
C SER A 33 -5.20 3.34 -6.69
N GLU A 34 -5.73 2.74 -7.75
CA GLU A 34 -6.14 1.34 -7.67
C GLU A 34 -4.94 0.46 -7.30
N ILE A 35 -5.19 -0.68 -6.63
CA ILE A 35 -4.12 -1.63 -6.36
C ILE A 35 -3.49 -2.06 -7.68
N ASN A 36 -2.19 -1.81 -7.81
CA ASN A 36 -1.40 -2.31 -8.92
C ASN A 36 -0.18 -2.97 -8.29
N LEU A 37 -0.23 -4.27 -8.08
CA LEU A 37 0.92 -5.05 -7.59
C LEU A 37 1.87 -5.33 -8.77
N ASP A 38 2.29 -4.26 -9.46
CA ASP A 38 3.19 -4.34 -10.59
C ASP A 38 4.60 -4.73 -10.10
N GLU A 39 5.29 -5.58 -10.85
CA GLU A 39 6.69 -5.95 -10.60
C GLU A 39 7.63 -4.73 -10.55
N ARG A 40 7.24 -3.60 -11.16
CA ARG A 40 7.96 -2.32 -11.10
C ARG A 40 7.97 -1.67 -9.72
N MET A 41 7.11 -2.11 -8.78
CA MET A 41 6.99 -1.54 -7.43
C MET A 41 7.84 -2.27 -6.38
N VAL A 42 8.60 -3.29 -6.79
CA VAL A 42 9.48 -4.06 -5.91
C VAL A 42 10.52 -3.15 -5.24
N GLY A 43 10.65 -3.23 -3.92
CA GLY A 43 11.59 -2.45 -3.12
C GLY A 43 11.35 -0.93 -3.15
N SER A 44 10.16 -0.47 -3.55
CA SER A 44 9.88 0.96 -3.67
C SER A 44 9.53 1.62 -2.33
N TYR A 45 9.12 0.83 -1.33
CA TYR A 45 8.57 1.33 -0.07
C TYR A 45 9.45 0.99 1.13
N SER A 46 9.51 1.89 2.13
CA SER A 46 10.15 1.59 3.42
C SER A 46 9.21 0.85 4.37
N SER A 47 7.90 1.00 4.18
CA SER A 47 6.89 0.35 5.00
C SER A 47 5.62 0.09 4.18
N LEU A 48 4.89 -0.96 4.54
CA LEU A 48 3.55 -1.26 4.05
C LEU A 48 2.65 -1.52 5.25
N VAL A 49 1.43 -0.97 5.20
CA VAL A 49 0.39 -1.19 6.21
C VAL A 49 -0.84 -1.72 5.47
N SER A 50 -1.36 -2.86 5.92
CA SER A 50 -2.59 -3.45 5.38
C SER A 50 -3.72 -3.33 6.39
N PHE A 51 -4.83 -2.71 5.98
CA PHE A 51 -6.05 -2.66 6.79
C PHE A 51 -7.00 -3.74 6.29
N THR A 52 -7.04 -4.88 6.99
CA THR A 52 -8.02 -5.98 6.77
C THR A 52 -8.11 -6.50 5.32
N VAL A 53 -7.08 -6.32 4.49
CA VAL A 53 -7.08 -6.82 3.09
C VAL A 53 -6.60 -8.28 3.04
N LEU A 54 -5.67 -8.66 3.91
CA LEU A 54 -5.01 -9.97 3.86
C LEU A 54 -5.93 -11.13 4.29
N GLU A 55 -6.95 -10.85 5.11
CA GLU A 55 -7.92 -11.84 5.61
C GLU A 55 -8.95 -12.31 4.58
N HIS A 56 -9.08 -11.60 3.45
CA HIS A 56 -10.06 -11.92 2.39
C HIS A 56 -9.44 -12.61 1.18
N LEU A 57 -8.14 -12.91 1.22
CA LEU A 57 -7.44 -13.47 0.07
C LEU A 57 -7.48 -15.01 0.12
N PRO A 58 -7.91 -15.68 -0.96
CA PRO A 58 -8.21 -17.12 -0.98
C PRO A 58 -6.99 -18.04 -0.80
N ASN A 59 -5.78 -17.48 -0.77
CA ASN A 59 -4.53 -18.19 -0.53
C ASN A 59 -3.76 -17.47 0.58
N ASP A 60 -3.58 -18.12 1.73
CA ASP A 60 -3.07 -17.49 2.98
C ASP A 60 -1.68 -16.82 2.86
N ILE A 61 -0.87 -17.18 1.85
CA ILE A 61 0.56 -16.81 1.81
C ILE A 61 1.02 -16.09 0.53
N ALA A 62 0.36 -16.32 -0.60
CA ALA A 62 0.78 -15.72 -1.87
C ALA A 62 0.74 -14.17 -1.86
N PRO A 63 -0.29 -13.53 -1.27
CA PRO A 63 -0.33 -12.08 -1.16
C PRO A 63 0.71 -11.52 -0.20
N LEU A 64 0.98 -12.20 0.92
CA LEU A 64 2.04 -11.83 1.86
C LEU A 64 3.41 -11.81 1.16
N ASN A 65 3.67 -12.81 0.32
CA ASN A 65 4.90 -12.87 -0.48
C ASN A 65 4.98 -11.76 -1.54
N ALA A 66 3.86 -11.38 -2.16
CA ALA A 66 3.83 -10.26 -3.10
C ALA A 66 4.08 -8.92 -2.38
N VAL A 67 3.42 -8.71 -1.24
CA VAL A 67 3.55 -7.53 -0.38
C VAL A 67 4.97 -7.37 0.16
N LYS A 68 5.62 -8.46 0.57
CA LYS A 68 7.02 -8.45 1.02
C LYS A 68 7.97 -7.92 -0.05
N LYS A 69 7.68 -8.15 -1.34
CA LYS A 69 8.53 -7.65 -2.42
C LYS A 69 8.44 -6.13 -2.57
N LEU A 70 7.35 -5.48 -2.13
CA LEU A 70 7.17 -4.03 -2.24
C LEU A 70 8.05 -3.24 -1.28
N VAL A 71 8.41 -3.85 -0.14
CA VAL A 71 9.27 -3.21 0.85
C VAL A 71 10.75 -3.44 0.56
N LYS A 72 11.58 -2.43 0.82
CA LYS A 72 13.05 -2.53 0.75
C LYS A 72 13.59 -3.58 1.73
N PRO A 73 14.80 -4.12 1.52
CA PRO A 73 15.49 -4.87 2.56
C PRO A 73 15.52 -4.08 3.88
N GLY A 74 15.07 -4.70 4.98
CA GLY A 74 14.91 -4.05 6.29
C GLY A 74 13.65 -3.19 6.45
N GLY A 75 12.78 -3.13 5.44
CA GLY A 75 11.48 -2.47 5.51
C GLY A 75 10.47 -3.22 6.36
N TYR A 76 9.38 -2.53 6.72
CA TYR A 76 8.38 -3.02 7.67
C TYR A 76 7.04 -3.36 7.01
N VAL A 77 6.39 -4.43 7.44
CA VAL A 77 5.03 -4.82 7.03
C VAL A 77 4.18 -4.90 8.30
N ASN A 78 3.05 -4.19 8.31
CA ASN A 78 2.05 -4.21 9.38
C ASN A 78 0.71 -4.70 8.84
#